data_AF-A0A8S2U8J4-F1
#
_entry.id   AF-A0A8S2U8J4-F1
#
_cell.length_a   1.000
_cell.length_b   1.000
_cell.length_c   1.000
_cell.angle_alpha   90.00
_cell.angle_beta   90.00
_cell.angle_gamma   90.00
#
_symmetry.space_group_name_H-M   'P 1'
#
loop_
_entity.id
_entity.type
_entity.pdbx_description
1 polymer ?
#
loop_
_entity_poly.entity_id
_entity_poly.type
_entity_poly.pdbx_seq_one_letter_code
_entity_poly.pdbx_strand_id
1 'polypeptide(L)'
;AETLLDQYRKKSQLYQTNVLFVQLGDDFRYRTMDEARKQFENYDKLFNFMNQQTDWHVDAQFGTLSDYFEKLLHEKPQTQFPSYMGDFFTYADRGDHYWSGYYTSRAFFKRMDRVVESYLRASEILFSMANAKMLEQKTTSKFPTDNLFTMLVKARRNLGVFQHHDGITGTSKDHVVNDYGSKLETAIKSAQNVMEHSAAYLLYQNDYSADNDSLLSNMHLKSFESLPRRKLITLDSQAQTIKVVYIYNPTDQRRIQIVKILVSTHQVFVTSNNQPIDSCQIDPKWSGRKSNMMAKNKFELLILVNIEAYSLKEYTIHLSTTQQSCPLTTIEYMNEKDKPMESSGSFKIEITDKKLIKLSNRFLSASFSKTGGLRSVQHLQHDEKVSVRLNPIRYGTSTNADHNSGAYLFLPDGEAQDIPMGDHDLVRIQRGPLVSRVEILHEMYGLQYKLTNTNGSDDYVIELGATTHLNMNNDIELALRFTTGIKHGDEFFTDLNGFQKRLSN
;
A
#
# COMPACT_ATOMS: atom_id res chain seq x y z
N ALA A 1 31.17 39.24 19.31
CA ALA A 1 30.17 38.97 20.37
C ALA A 1 28.91 39.81 20.15
N GLU A 2 29.02 41.14 20.04
CA GLU A 2 27.89 42.06 19.80
C GLU A 2 27.00 41.64 18.62
N THR A 3 27.61 41.36 17.45
CA THR A 3 26.87 40.93 16.26
C THR A 3 26.05 39.66 16.48
N LEU A 4 26.59 38.68 17.21
CA LEU A 4 25.89 37.43 17.48
C LEU A 4 24.74 37.65 18.48
N LEU A 5 24.99 38.43 19.53
CA LEU A 5 23.97 38.77 20.51
C LEU A 5 22.83 39.59 19.90
N ASP A 6 23.12 40.51 18.97
CA ASP A 6 22.11 41.22 18.19
C ASP A 6 21.19 40.25 17.42
N GLN A 7 21.75 39.23 16.75
CA GLN A 7 20.95 38.19 16.08
C GLN A 7 20.11 37.38 17.07
N TYR A 8 20.65 37.03 18.24
CA TYR A 8 19.89 36.32 19.27
C TYR A 8 18.75 37.16 19.82
N ARG A 9 18.98 38.45 20.08
CA ARG A 9 17.94 39.39 20.52
C ARG A 9 16.87 39.59 19.46
N LYS A 10 17.23 39.68 18.18
CA LYS A 10 16.26 39.72 17.06
C LYS A 10 15.41 38.45 17.03
N LYS A 11 16.03 37.27 17.17
CA LYS A 11 15.31 35.99 17.21
C LYS A 11 14.40 35.90 18.44
N SER A 12 14.83 36.38 19.61
CA SER A 12 14.03 36.32 20.85
C SER A 12 12.75 37.13 20.78
N GLN A 13 12.69 38.18 19.95
CA GLN A 13 11.45 38.94 19.71
C GLN A 13 10.32 38.10 19.09
N LEU A 14 10.63 36.93 18.53
CA LEU A 14 9.66 36.02 17.93
C LEU A 14 9.04 35.03 18.95
N TYR A 15 9.50 35.04 20.19
CA TYR A 15 9.10 34.10 21.24
C TYR A 15 8.53 34.82 22.47
N GLN A 16 7.84 34.09 23.35
CA GLN A 16 7.09 34.64 24.48
C GLN A 16 7.86 34.64 25.81
N THR A 17 9.14 34.26 25.78
CA THR A 17 10.00 34.01 26.95
C THR A 17 11.42 34.53 26.69
N ASN A 18 12.20 34.73 27.73
CA ASN A 18 13.61 35.13 27.66
C ASN A 18 14.56 33.93 27.46
N VAL A 19 14.06 32.70 27.54
CA VAL A 19 14.79 31.49 27.15
C VAL A 19 14.75 31.31 25.62
N LEU A 20 15.91 31.35 24.96
CA LEU A 20 16.05 31.21 23.51
C LEU A 20 16.81 29.93 23.13
N PHE A 21 16.24 29.13 22.23
CA PHE A 21 16.94 27.99 21.61
C PHE A 21 17.61 28.40 20.29
N VAL A 22 18.90 28.09 20.16
CA VAL A 22 19.68 28.30 18.93
C VAL A 22 20.34 26.98 18.54
N GLN A 23 19.93 26.44 17.39
CA GLN A 23 20.54 25.24 16.84
C GLN A 23 21.93 25.57 16.30
N LEU A 24 22.92 24.75 16.66
CA LEU A 24 24.27 24.81 16.11
C LEU A 24 24.57 23.47 15.45
N GLY A 25 24.35 23.40 14.15
CA GLY A 25 24.47 22.17 13.38
C GLY A 25 23.98 22.37 11.95
N ASP A 26 24.13 21.32 11.17
CA ASP A 26 23.71 21.20 9.78
C ASP A 26 23.84 19.71 9.38
N ASP A 27 23.53 19.39 8.13
CA ASP A 27 23.67 18.06 7.56
C ASP A 27 25.08 17.48 7.77
N PHE A 28 25.14 16.32 8.44
CA PHE A 28 26.37 15.57 8.68
C PHE A 28 27.53 16.40 9.28
N ARG A 29 27.23 17.35 10.19
CA ARG A 29 28.24 18.12 10.93
C ARG A 29 28.83 17.33 12.11
N TYR A 30 29.89 17.88 12.69
CA TYR A 30 30.63 17.31 13.82
C TYR A 30 31.25 15.94 13.51
N ARG A 31 31.69 15.76 12.26
CA ARG A 31 32.30 14.50 11.81
C ARG A 31 33.75 14.36 12.22
N THR A 32 34.42 15.48 12.51
CA THR A 32 35.84 15.50 12.86
C THR A 32 36.05 16.24 14.18
N MET A 33 37.07 15.83 14.92
CA MET A 33 37.46 16.51 16.15
C MET A 33 37.96 17.93 15.91
N ASP A 34 38.56 18.22 14.76
CA ASP A 34 39.01 19.57 14.40
C ASP A 34 37.82 20.52 14.18
N GLU A 35 36.81 20.09 13.42
CA GLU A 35 35.56 20.82 13.25
C GLU A 35 34.87 21.07 14.60
N ALA A 36 34.74 20.01 15.42
CA ALA A 36 34.14 20.12 16.74
C ALA A 36 34.90 21.12 17.62
N ARG A 37 36.22 20.99 17.74
CA ARG A 37 37.05 21.93 18.53
C ARG A 37 36.89 23.36 18.05
N LYS A 38 36.97 23.60 16.73
CA LYS A 38 36.78 24.94 16.18
C LYS A 38 35.41 25.53 16.53
N GLN A 39 34.34 24.73 16.50
CA GLN A 39 33.02 25.21 16.90
C GLN A 39 32.96 25.47 18.41
N PHE A 40 33.27 24.46 19.23
CA PHE A 40 33.12 24.55 20.68
C PHE A 40 34.04 25.61 21.30
N GLU A 41 35.32 25.69 20.92
CA GLU A 41 36.26 26.65 21.50
C GLU A 41 35.93 28.10 21.14
N ASN A 42 35.43 28.36 19.93
CA ASN A 42 35.04 29.73 19.56
C ASN A 42 33.73 30.14 20.25
N TYR A 43 32.74 29.25 20.34
CA TYR A 43 31.51 29.53 21.08
C TYR A 43 31.77 29.68 22.58
N ASP A 44 32.67 28.89 23.16
CA ASP A 44 33.04 29.01 24.57
C ASP A 44 33.68 30.38 24.87
N LYS A 45 34.61 30.85 24.01
CA LYS A 45 35.15 32.22 24.12
C LYS A 45 34.07 33.30 24.01
N LEU A 46 33.11 33.12 23.09
CA LEU A 46 32.00 34.06 22.91
C LEU A 46 31.07 34.08 24.13
N PHE A 47 30.68 32.91 24.65
CA PHE A 47 29.83 32.77 25.83
C PHE A 47 30.51 33.37 27.06
N ASN A 48 31.78 33.01 27.31
CA ASN A 48 32.57 33.55 28.41
C ASN A 48 32.64 35.09 28.34
N PHE A 49 32.90 35.66 27.16
CA PHE A 49 32.92 37.12 26.99
C PHE A 49 31.53 37.75 27.21
N MET A 50 30.48 37.20 26.61
CA MET A 50 29.11 37.74 26.71
C MET A 50 28.59 37.72 28.15
N ASN A 51 28.78 36.61 28.87
CA ASN A 51 28.30 36.43 30.24
C ASN A 51 29.06 37.31 31.25
N GLN A 52 30.26 37.79 30.90
CA GLN A 52 31.00 38.76 31.71
C GLN A 52 30.52 40.21 31.55
N GLN A 53 29.75 40.53 30.48
CA GLN A 53 29.19 41.86 30.27
C GLN A 53 27.85 42.00 31.00
N THR A 54 27.86 42.49 32.24
CA THR A 54 26.65 42.60 33.08
C THR A 54 25.55 43.43 32.43
N ASP A 55 25.91 44.48 31.68
CA ASP A 55 24.98 45.39 31.03
C ASP A 55 24.35 44.79 29.77
N TRP A 56 24.80 43.60 29.34
CA TRP A 56 24.26 42.90 28.20
C TRP A 56 23.08 41.98 28.57
N HIS A 57 22.87 41.72 29.87
CA HIS A 57 21.74 40.93 30.39
C HIS A 57 21.53 39.61 29.63
N VAL A 58 22.61 38.84 29.46
CA VAL A 58 22.61 37.57 28.73
C VAL A 58 23.30 36.48 29.56
N ASP A 59 22.73 35.28 29.51
CA ASP A 59 23.36 34.04 29.96
C ASP A 59 23.34 33.05 28.79
N ALA A 60 24.47 32.94 28.10
CA ALA A 60 24.66 32.04 26.96
C ALA A 60 25.48 30.82 27.36
N GLN A 61 25.03 29.63 26.95
CA GLN A 61 25.68 28.36 27.26
C GLN A 61 25.34 27.31 26.21
N PHE A 62 26.15 26.25 26.13
CA PHE A 62 25.72 25.03 25.46
C PHE A 62 24.60 24.36 26.25
N GLY A 63 23.65 23.77 25.55
CA GLY A 63 22.54 23.05 26.16
C GLY A 63 21.93 22.04 25.20
N THR A 64 21.13 21.15 25.76
CA THR A 64 20.32 20.17 25.04
C THR A 64 18.91 20.71 24.81
N LEU A 65 18.13 19.98 23.99
CA LEU A 65 16.69 20.28 23.84
C LEU A 65 15.94 20.15 25.18
N SER A 66 16.35 19.22 26.05
CA SER A 66 15.76 19.06 27.38
C SER A 66 16.02 20.28 28.25
N ASP A 67 17.26 20.77 28.32
CA ASP A 67 17.61 21.97 29.10
C ASP A 67 16.80 23.18 28.65
N TYR A 68 16.58 23.33 27.34
CA TYR A 68 15.75 24.39 26.79
C TYR A 68 14.30 24.30 27.27
N PHE A 69 13.65 23.14 27.13
CA PHE A 69 12.25 22.97 27.52
C PHE A 69 12.05 23.06 29.04
N GLU A 70 13.02 22.57 29.83
CA GLU A 70 13.00 22.73 31.29
C GLU A 70 13.04 24.21 31.69
N LYS A 71 13.98 24.99 31.14
CA LYS A 71 14.06 26.43 31.40
C LYS A 71 12.83 27.19 30.89
N LEU A 72 12.32 26.83 29.71
CA LEU A 72 11.13 27.43 29.11
C LEU A 72 9.91 27.27 30.03
N LEU A 73 9.68 26.05 30.53
CA LEU A 73 8.53 25.74 31.38
C LEU A 73 8.69 26.26 32.81
N HIS A 74 9.92 26.44 33.28
CA HIS A 74 10.20 27.16 34.52
C HIS A 74 9.87 28.66 34.40
N GLU A 75 10.18 29.29 33.26
CA GLU A 75 9.87 30.70 33.02
C GLU A 75 8.38 30.93 32.78
N LYS A 76 7.73 30.04 32.01
CA LYS A 76 6.33 30.20 31.62
C LYS A 76 5.59 28.86 31.67
N PRO A 77 4.52 28.72 32.50
CA PRO A 77 3.73 27.51 32.56
C PRO A 77 3.10 27.14 31.21
N GLN A 78 3.01 25.84 30.92
CA GLN A 78 2.45 25.32 29.66
C GLN A 78 1.06 25.89 29.33
N THR A 79 0.22 26.11 30.35
CA THR A 79 -1.16 26.62 30.22
C THR A 79 -1.25 28.05 29.70
N GLN A 80 -0.13 28.78 29.64
CA GLN A 80 -0.08 30.15 29.15
C GLN A 80 0.39 30.26 27.68
N PHE A 81 0.73 29.14 27.04
CA PHE A 81 1.00 29.11 25.60
C PHE A 81 -0.30 28.93 24.80
N PRO A 82 -0.39 29.48 23.58
CA PRO A 82 -1.57 29.29 22.73
C PRO A 82 -1.74 27.81 22.34
N SER A 83 -2.98 27.37 22.23
CA SER A 83 -3.31 26.08 21.63
C SER A 83 -3.46 26.23 20.12
N TYR A 84 -3.03 25.21 19.37
CA TYR A 84 -3.21 25.12 17.93
C TYR A 84 -3.80 23.74 17.58
N MET A 85 -4.72 23.72 16.62
CA MET A 85 -5.31 22.50 16.07
C MET A 85 -5.27 22.56 14.55
N GLY A 86 -4.55 21.63 13.94
CA GLY A 86 -4.32 21.58 12.49
C GLY A 86 -3.08 20.75 12.19
N ASP A 87 -2.61 20.81 10.95
CA ASP A 87 -1.30 20.30 10.55
C ASP A 87 -0.49 21.41 9.86
N PHE A 88 0.60 21.01 9.22
CA PHE A 88 1.51 21.88 8.48
C PHE A 88 1.67 21.42 7.02
N PHE A 89 0.62 20.87 6.41
CA PHE A 89 0.57 20.56 4.99
C PHE A 89 -0.29 21.57 4.21
N THR A 90 0.04 21.87 2.95
CA THR A 90 1.23 21.44 2.19
C THR A 90 2.37 22.45 2.37
N TYR A 91 3.57 21.96 2.69
CA TYR A 91 4.76 22.79 2.88
C TYR A 91 5.21 23.47 1.57
N ALA A 92 5.61 24.74 1.67
CA ALA A 92 6.32 25.47 0.63
C ALA A 92 7.47 26.25 1.29
N ASP A 93 8.69 26.05 0.81
CA ASP A 93 9.89 26.74 1.31
C ASP A 93 10.02 28.16 0.73
N ARG A 94 9.49 28.38 -0.48
CA ARG A 94 9.46 29.68 -1.15
C ARG A 94 8.37 29.73 -2.21
N GLY A 95 7.84 30.94 -2.46
CA GLY A 95 6.91 31.19 -3.58
C GLY A 95 5.79 30.17 -3.69
N ASP A 96 5.65 29.59 -4.88
CA ASP A 96 4.70 28.53 -5.24
C ASP A 96 5.34 27.13 -5.23
N HIS A 97 6.51 26.95 -4.63
CA HIS A 97 7.23 25.67 -4.59
C HIS A 97 6.62 24.76 -3.53
N TYR A 98 5.40 24.26 -3.78
CA TYR A 98 4.71 23.34 -2.89
C TYR A 98 5.28 21.92 -3.01
N TRP A 99 5.63 21.34 -1.86
CA TRP A 99 6.23 20.01 -1.75
C TRP A 99 5.12 18.94 -1.71
N SER A 100 4.29 18.89 -2.74
CA SER A 100 3.23 17.86 -2.88
C SER A 100 3.60 16.74 -3.87
N GLY A 101 4.69 16.89 -4.65
CA GLY A 101 5.16 15.86 -5.57
C GLY A 101 5.55 14.57 -4.84
N TYR A 102 6.23 14.69 -3.69
CA TYR A 102 6.67 13.53 -2.92
C TYR A 102 5.51 12.70 -2.33
N TYR A 103 4.28 13.23 -2.32
CA TYR A 103 3.09 12.44 -1.98
C TYR A 103 2.90 11.24 -2.93
N THR A 104 3.40 11.35 -4.18
CA THR A 104 3.22 10.33 -5.21
C THR A 104 4.54 9.75 -5.74
N SER A 105 5.67 10.46 -5.62
CA SER A 105 6.97 10.01 -6.16
C SER A 105 7.32 8.58 -5.75
N ARG A 106 7.74 7.77 -6.73
CA ARG A 106 8.09 6.35 -6.53
C ARG A 106 6.97 5.52 -5.87
N ALA A 107 5.73 5.70 -6.33
CA ALA A 107 4.52 5.02 -5.83
C ALA A 107 4.64 3.49 -5.66
N PHE A 108 5.49 2.82 -6.45
CA PHE A 108 5.77 1.39 -6.27
C PHE A 108 6.26 1.07 -4.85
N PHE A 109 7.23 1.83 -4.33
CA PHE A 109 7.81 1.58 -3.00
C PHE A 109 6.88 2.07 -1.88
N LYS A 110 6.09 3.12 -2.11
CA LYS A 110 4.98 3.50 -1.20
C LYS A 110 3.94 2.38 -1.05
N ARG A 111 3.64 1.66 -2.14
CA ARG A 111 2.79 0.46 -2.05
C ARG A 111 3.50 -0.70 -1.35
N MET A 112 4.79 -0.89 -1.63
CA MET A 112 5.58 -1.96 -1.02
C MET A 112 5.68 -1.81 0.50
N ASP A 113 5.76 -0.58 1.01
CA ASP A 113 5.68 -0.25 2.44
C ASP A 113 4.43 -0.84 3.10
N ARG A 114 3.24 -0.54 2.59
CA ARG A 114 1.97 -1.09 3.12
C ARG A 114 1.89 -2.61 3.04
N VAL A 115 2.54 -3.22 2.04
CA VAL A 115 2.67 -4.68 1.94
C VAL A 115 3.56 -5.22 3.07
N VAL A 116 4.71 -4.60 3.31
CA VAL A 116 5.63 -4.98 4.39
C VAL A 116 4.96 -4.82 5.75
N GLU A 117 4.28 -3.70 5.99
CA GLU A 117 3.52 -3.44 7.21
C GLU A 117 2.49 -4.55 7.47
N SER A 118 1.69 -4.91 6.46
CA SER A 118 0.69 -5.98 6.58
C SER A 118 1.32 -7.34 6.88
N TYR A 119 2.43 -7.70 6.22
CA TYR A 119 3.15 -8.95 6.48
C TYR A 119 3.78 -8.95 7.87
N LEU A 120 4.36 -7.84 8.29
CA LEU A 120 5.02 -7.72 9.58
C LEU A 120 4.01 -7.91 10.71
N ARG A 121 2.89 -7.17 10.70
CA ARG A 121 1.80 -7.32 11.68
C ARG A 121 1.31 -8.77 11.75
N ALA A 122 1.02 -9.38 10.60
CA ALA A 122 0.55 -10.76 10.55
C ALA A 122 1.59 -11.75 11.12
N SER A 123 2.86 -11.56 10.77
CA SER A 123 3.96 -12.43 11.23
C SER A 123 4.21 -12.32 12.73
N GLU A 124 4.10 -11.12 13.30
CA GLU A 124 4.29 -10.89 14.74
C GLU A 124 3.20 -11.56 15.56
N ILE A 125 1.93 -11.37 15.17
CA ILE A 125 0.79 -11.99 15.89
C ILE A 125 0.92 -13.50 15.85
N LEU A 126 1.16 -14.06 14.67
CA LEU A 126 1.26 -15.51 14.49
C LEU A 126 2.45 -16.11 15.23
N PHE A 127 3.60 -15.42 15.21
CA PHE A 127 4.79 -15.79 16.00
C PHE A 127 4.51 -15.75 17.50
N SER A 128 3.85 -14.70 18.00
CA SER A 128 3.48 -14.58 19.41
C SER A 128 2.56 -15.73 19.85
N MET A 129 1.57 -16.09 19.03
CA MET A 129 0.69 -17.24 19.30
C MET A 129 1.46 -18.56 19.31
N ALA A 130 2.32 -18.79 18.31
CA ALA A 130 3.16 -20.00 18.23
C ALA A 130 4.12 -20.10 19.43
N ASN A 131 4.78 -19.01 19.78
CA ASN A 131 5.71 -18.95 20.91
C ASN A 131 4.97 -19.15 22.25
N ALA A 132 3.78 -18.59 22.43
CA ALA A 132 2.96 -18.84 23.62
C ALA A 132 2.56 -20.31 23.72
N LYS A 133 2.12 -20.92 22.60
CA LYS A 133 1.76 -22.34 22.55
C LYS A 133 2.95 -23.24 22.88
N MET A 134 4.14 -22.87 22.40
CA MET A 134 5.38 -23.56 22.70
C MET A 134 5.70 -23.56 24.19
N LEU A 135 5.64 -22.39 24.82
CA LEU A 135 5.93 -22.24 26.26
C LEU A 135 4.94 -23.03 27.13
N GLU A 136 3.68 -23.18 26.68
CA GLU A 136 2.67 -23.99 27.37
C GLU A 136 3.02 -25.49 27.39
N GLN A 137 3.60 -26.02 26.31
CA GLN A 137 3.78 -27.47 26.11
C GLN A 137 4.84 -28.10 27.02
N LYS A 138 5.71 -27.32 27.69
CA LYS A 138 6.75 -27.77 28.65
C LYS A 138 7.69 -28.90 28.16
N THR A 139 7.68 -29.21 26.86
CA THR A 139 8.55 -30.19 26.20
C THR A 139 9.69 -29.48 25.48
N THR A 140 10.73 -30.23 25.11
CA THR A 140 11.80 -29.73 24.23
C THR A 140 11.22 -29.46 22.84
N SER A 141 10.72 -28.24 22.62
CA SER A 141 10.12 -27.86 21.34
C SER A 141 11.18 -27.65 20.27
N LYS A 142 10.87 -28.07 19.04
CA LYS A 142 11.68 -27.84 17.83
C LYS A 142 11.36 -26.48 17.17
N PHE A 143 10.52 -25.65 17.78
CA PHE A 143 10.18 -24.34 17.24
C PHE A 143 11.41 -23.40 17.27
N PRO A 144 11.86 -22.84 16.12
CA PRO A 144 13.12 -22.11 16.04
C PRO A 144 13.00 -20.64 16.49
N THR A 145 12.60 -20.42 17.76
CA THR A 145 12.25 -19.10 18.31
C THR A 145 13.30 -18.02 18.06
N ASP A 146 14.57 -18.26 18.39
CA ASP A 146 15.62 -17.24 18.28
C ASP A 146 15.89 -16.80 16.84
N ASN A 147 15.89 -17.77 15.91
CA ASN A 147 16.06 -17.48 14.49
C ASN A 147 14.88 -16.67 13.94
N LEU A 148 13.66 -17.10 14.23
CA LEU A 148 12.45 -16.40 13.77
C LEU A 148 12.34 -15.00 14.38
N PHE A 149 12.69 -14.83 15.65
CA PHE A 149 12.71 -13.51 16.28
C PHE A 149 13.76 -12.59 15.66
N THR A 150 14.94 -13.11 15.32
CA THR A 150 15.97 -12.36 14.58
C THR A 150 15.45 -11.87 13.23
N MET A 151 14.69 -12.71 12.52
CA MET A 151 14.06 -12.35 11.25
C MET A 151 12.98 -11.27 11.43
N LEU A 152 12.16 -11.33 12.49
CA LEU A 152 11.21 -10.27 12.83
C LEU A 152 11.91 -8.94 13.11
N VAL A 153 12.97 -8.95 13.94
CA VAL A 153 13.75 -7.74 14.24
C VAL A 153 14.36 -7.14 12.97
N LYS A 154 14.87 -7.99 12.07
CA LYS A 154 15.39 -7.53 10.77
C LYS A 154 14.30 -6.87 9.92
N ALA A 155 13.12 -7.48 9.83
CA ALA A 155 11.99 -6.93 9.10
C ALA A 155 11.51 -5.58 9.68
N ARG A 156 11.38 -5.48 11.01
CA ARG A 156 11.08 -4.22 11.73
C ARG A 156 12.06 -3.11 11.40
N ARG A 157 13.36 -3.39 11.52
CA ARG A 157 14.42 -2.40 11.25
C ARG A 157 14.42 -1.95 9.80
N ASN A 158 14.27 -2.88 8.85
CA ASN A 158 14.21 -2.54 7.43
C ASN A 158 13.02 -1.64 7.09
N LEU A 159 11.82 -1.92 7.64
CA LEU A 159 10.66 -1.05 7.49
C LEU A 159 10.88 0.30 8.18
N GLY A 160 11.45 0.30 9.39
CA GLY A 160 11.73 1.51 10.17
C GLY A 160 12.69 2.47 9.47
N VAL A 161 13.77 1.96 8.87
CA VAL A 161 14.70 2.79 8.09
C VAL A 161 14.04 3.33 6.82
N PHE A 162 13.08 2.60 6.23
CA PHE A 162 12.31 3.11 5.08
C PHE A 162 11.35 4.25 5.44
N GLN A 163 10.92 4.36 6.71
CA GLN A 163 10.13 5.51 7.18
C GLN A 163 10.92 6.82 7.23
N HIS A 164 12.23 6.79 6.93
CA HIS A 164 13.04 7.98 6.74
C HIS A 164 12.36 8.95 5.75
N HIS A 165 12.49 10.25 6.00
CA HIS A 165 11.88 11.29 5.18
C HIS A 165 12.48 11.42 3.77
N ASP A 166 13.52 10.65 3.42
CA ASP A 166 13.94 10.41 2.03
C ASP A 166 13.74 8.97 1.53
N GLY A 167 13.17 8.10 2.37
CA GLY A 167 12.81 6.73 2.03
C GLY A 167 11.40 6.69 1.44
N ILE A 168 10.38 6.65 2.29
CA ILE A 168 8.96 6.54 1.90
C ILE A 168 8.49 7.69 1.00
N THR A 169 9.08 8.88 1.14
CA THR A 169 8.82 10.05 0.30
C THR A 169 9.29 9.87 -1.14
N GLY A 170 10.25 8.98 -1.39
CA GLY A 170 10.77 8.67 -2.73
C GLY A 170 11.75 9.72 -3.27
N THR A 171 12.36 10.51 -2.39
CA THR A 171 13.22 11.65 -2.74
C THR A 171 14.71 11.33 -2.74
N SER A 172 15.08 10.12 -2.33
CA SER A 172 16.44 9.60 -2.45
C SER A 172 16.89 9.39 -3.91
N LYS A 173 18.22 9.41 -4.12
CA LYS A 173 18.85 8.98 -5.38
C LYS A 173 18.55 7.51 -5.67
N ASP A 174 18.59 7.13 -6.96
CA ASP A 174 18.19 5.79 -7.41
C ASP A 174 18.91 4.64 -6.71
N HIS A 175 20.23 4.75 -6.50
CA HIS A 175 20.98 3.68 -5.82
C HIS A 175 20.59 3.51 -4.35
N VAL A 176 20.20 4.59 -3.66
CA VAL A 176 19.69 4.53 -2.28
C VAL A 176 18.28 3.92 -2.26
N VAL A 177 17.45 4.25 -3.26
CA VAL A 177 16.14 3.62 -3.45
C VAL A 177 16.27 2.12 -3.73
N ASN A 178 17.29 1.70 -4.47
CA ASN A 178 17.56 0.29 -4.69
C ASN A 178 17.98 -0.41 -3.38
N ASP A 179 18.76 0.24 -2.52
CA ASP A 179 19.07 -0.27 -1.18
C ASP A 179 17.79 -0.41 -0.34
N TYR A 180 16.92 0.61 -0.31
CA TYR A 180 15.62 0.52 0.34
C TYR A 180 14.77 -0.63 -0.23
N GLY A 181 14.70 -0.77 -1.55
CA GLY A 181 14.00 -1.87 -2.21
C GLY A 181 14.51 -3.24 -1.74
N SER A 182 15.83 -3.44 -1.71
CA SER A 182 16.45 -4.68 -1.21
C SER A 182 16.11 -4.93 0.27
N LYS A 183 16.07 -3.89 1.10
CA LYS A 183 15.67 -4.00 2.52
C LYS A 183 14.20 -4.39 2.66
N LEU A 184 13.29 -3.78 1.91
CA LEU A 184 11.86 -4.12 1.93
C LEU A 184 11.61 -5.55 1.40
N GLU A 185 12.30 -5.96 0.34
CA GLU A 185 12.24 -7.35 -0.16
C GLU A 185 12.70 -8.34 0.92
N THR A 186 13.80 -8.04 1.60
CA THR A 186 14.29 -8.85 2.72
C THR A 186 13.27 -8.90 3.85
N ALA A 187 12.61 -7.78 4.17
CA ALA A 187 11.59 -7.72 5.21
C ALA A 187 10.38 -8.62 4.88
N ILE A 188 9.90 -8.57 3.63
CA ILE A 188 8.80 -9.43 3.16
C ILE A 188 9.20 -10.91 3.28
N LYS A 189 10.38 -11.30 2.78
CA LYS A 189 10.84 -12.70 2.85
C LYS A 189 11.02 -13.16 4.29
N SER A 190 11.54 -12.30 5.16
CA SER A 190 11.68 -12.60 6.59
C SER A 190 10.33 -12.81 7.27
N ALA A 191 9.36 -11.92 7.04
CA ALA A 191 8.02 -12.04 7.60
C ALA A 191 7.28 -13.27 7.06
N GLN A 192 7.40 -13.58 5.77
CA GLN A 192 6.83 -14.80 5.17
C GLN A 192 7.36 -16.06 5.85
N ASN A 193 8.67 -16.17 6.03
CA ASN A 193 9.28 -17.34 6.66
C ASN A 193 8.82 -17.51 8.12
N VAL A 194 8.73 -16.40 8.88
CA VAL A 194 8.18 -16.40 10.24
C VAL A 194 6.74 -16.88 10.24
N MET A 195 5.91 -16.41 9.30
CA MET A 195 4.53 -16.88 9.19
C MET A 195 4.44 -18.37 8.85
N GLU A 196 5.26 -18.85 7.92
CA GLU A 196 5.29 -20.24 7.49
C GLU A 196 5.60 -21.18 8.66
N HIS A 197 6.66 -20.92 9.43
CA HIS A 197 7.07 -21.75 10.56
C HIS A 197 6.09 -21.62 11.74
N SER A 198 5.57 -20.41 12.00
CA SER A 198 4.62 -20.18 13.09
C SER A 198 3.27 -20.86 12.81
N ALA A 199 2.77 -20.78 11.57
CA ALA A 199 1.56 -21.51 11.18
C ALA A 199 1.77 -23.02 11.24
N ALA A 200 2.87 -23.53 10.70
CA ALA A 200 3.18 -24.95 10.73
C ALA A 200 3.25 -25.47 12.17
N TYR A 201 3.94 -24.76 13.06
CA TYR A 201 4.01 -25.13 14.47
C TYR A 201 2.64 -25.14 15.16
N LEU A 202 1.78 -24.16 14.87
CA LEU A 202 0.43 -24.13 15.44
C LEU A 202 -0.45 -25.30 14.97
N LEU A 203 -0.24 -25.78 13.74
CA LEU A 203 -0.98 -26.90 13.15
C LEU A 203 -0.45 -28.26 13.64
N TYR A 204 0.87 -28.46 13.64
CA TYR A 204 1.49 -29.77 13.90
C TYR A 204 1.99 -29.94 15.35
N GLN A 205 2.24 -28.85 16.06
CA GLN A 205 2.63 -28.85 17.47
C GLN A 205 3.83 -29.77 17.77
N ASN A 206 3.63 -30.86 18.54
CA ASN A 206 4.70 -31.79 18.90
C ASN A 206 5.27 -32.55 17.69
N ASP A 207 4.47 -32.70 16.62
CA ASP A 207 4.88 -33.38 15.39
C ASP A 207 5.67 -32.44 14.45
N TYR A 208 5.73 -31.15 14.77
CA TYR A 208 6.43 -30.16 13.95
C TYR A 208 7.93 -30.44 13.83
N SER A 209 8.42 -30.36 12.59
CA SER A 209 9.82 -30.39 12.22
C SER A 209 10.13 -29.27 11.24
N ALA A 210 11.07 -28.38 11.59
CA ALA A 210 11.47 -27.27 10.74
C ALA A 210 11.97 -27.70 9.34
N ASP A 211 12.56 -28.91 9.24
CA ASP A 211 13.11 -29.42 7.98
C ASP A 211 12.04 -30.07 7.08
N ASN A 212 10.92 -30.55 7.65
CA ASN A 212 9.94 -31.36 6.92
C ASN A 212 8.58 -30.68 6.75
N ASP A 213 8.18 -29.80 7.68
CA ASP A 213 6.83 -29.23 7.74
C ASP A 213 6.81 -27.78 7.25
N SER A 214 7.37 -27.56 6.05
CA SER A 214 7.40 -26.23 5.45
C SER A 214 6.07 -25.90 4.76
N LEU A 215 5.24 -25.09 5.42
CA LEU A 215 4.24 -24.32 4.70
C LEU A 215 4.93 -23.33 3.77
N LEU A 216 4.32 -23.05 2.63
CA LEU A 216 4.86 -22.10 1.66
C LEU A 216 3.86 -20.97 1.42
N SER A 217 4.33 -19.74 1.55
CA SER A 217 3.57 -18.55 1.19
C SER A 217 3.15 -18.64 -0.27
N ASN A 218 1.86 -18.34 -0.53
CA ASN A 218 1.29 -18.34 -1.87
C ASN A 218 1.80 -17.18 -2.75
N MET A 219 2.56 -16.24 -2.18
CA MET A 219 3.15 -15.11 -2.88
C MET A 219 4.66 -15.29 -3.03
N HIS A 220 5.16 -15.00 -4.22
CA HIS A 220 6.58 -14.97 -4.55
C HIS A 220 6.96 -13.61 -5.12
N LEU A 221 7.96 -12.99 -4.51
CA LEU A 221 8.58 -11.77 -5.00
C LEU A 221 9.89 -12.16 -5.71
N LYS A 222 9.99 -11.88 -7.02
CA LYS A 222 11.18 -12.22 -7.82
C LYS A 222 12.36 -11.31 -7.47
N SER A 223 12.08 -10.01 -7.35
CA SER A 223 12.99 -8.94 -6.94
C SER A 223 12.18 -7.76 -6.41
N PHE A 224 12.84 -6.82 -5.72
CA PHE A 224 12.25 -5.57 -5.25
C PHE A 224 11.68 -4.67 -6.35
N GLU A 225 12.02 -4.87 -7.62
CA GLU A 225 11.47 -4.11 -8.76
C GLU A 225 10.21 -4.76 -9.35
N SER A 226 9.87 -5.96 -8.89
CA SER A 226 8.78 -6.77 -9.46
C SER A 226 7.54 -6.73 -8.58
N LEU A 227 6.36 -6.68 -9.19
CA LEU A 227 5.14 -6.93 -8.43
C LEU A 227 5.13 -8.38 -7.90
N PRO A 228 4.69 -8.60 -6.65
CA PRO A 228 4.48 -9.94 -6.11
C PRO A 228 3.60 -10.80 -7.03
N ARG A 229 4.00 -12.05 -7.26
CA ARG A 229 3.26 -13.02 -8.09
C ARG A 229 2.76 -14.18 -7.24
N ARG A 230 1.55 -14.67 -7.53
CA ARG A 230 1.04 -15.90 -6.91
C ARG A 230 1.80 -17.11 -7.44
N LYS A 231 2.18 -18.03 -6.55
CA LYS A 231 2.73 -19.34 -6.91
C LYS A 231 1.65 -20.18 -7.58
N LEU A 232 2.03 -20.89 -8.64
CA LEU A 232 1.13 -21.80 -9.35
C LEU A 232 0.98 -23.09 -8.56
N ILE A 233 -0.24 -23.45 -8.22
CA ILE A 233 -0.58 -24.77 -7.70
C ILE A 233 -0.84 -25.68 -8.90
N THR A 234 0.09 -26.60 -9.14
CA THR A 234 -0.06 -27.63 -10.17
C THR A 234 -0.86 -28.80 -9.62
N LEU A 235 -1.95 -29.13 -10.30
CA LEU A 235 -2.78 -30.32 -10.06
C LEU A 235 -2.56 -31.28 -11.22
N ASP A 236 -2.09 -32.49 -10.92
CA ASP A 236 -1.85 -33.55 -11.90
C ASP A 236 -2.92 -34.64 -11.76
N SER A 237 -3.57 -34.95 -12.89
CA SER A 237 -4.55 -36.02 -13.02
C SER A 237 -3.98 -37.41 -12.80
N GLN A 238 -2.70 -37.65 -13.13
CA GLN A 238 -2.06 -38.96 -12.97
C GLN A 238 -1.70 -39.24 -11.51
N ALA A 239 -1.33 -38.21 -10.75
CA ALA A 239 -0.92 -38.32 -9.36
C ALA A 239 -2.07 -38.11 -8.36
N GLN A 240 -3.34 -37.98 -8.81
CA GLN A 240 -4.51 -37.63 -7.99
C GLN A 240 -4.19 -36.50 -7.00
N THR A 241 -3.52 -35.45 -7.47
CA THR A 241 -2.90 -34.49 -6.57
C THR A 241 -3.95 -33.69 -5.82
N ILE A 242 -3.98 -33.85 -4.49
CA ILE A 242 -4.72 -33.00 -3.57
C ILE A 242 -3.79 -31.92 -3.04
N LYS A 243 -4.26 -30.66 -2.94
CA LYS A 243 -3.47 -29.54 -2.42
C LYS A 243 -4.20 -28.83 -1.29
N VAL A 244 -3.60 -28.87 -0.11
CA VAL A 244 -4.09 -28.17 1.09
C VAL A 244 -3.55 -26.75 1.11
N VAL A 245 -4.43 -25.80 1.41
CA VAL A 245 -4.09 -24.38 1.61
C VAL A 245 -4.66 -23.91 2.94
N TYR A 246 -3.86 -23.14 3.67
CA TYR A 246 -4.28 -22.50 4.91
C TYR A 246 -4.41 -21.00 4.71
N ILE A 247 -5.54 -20.46 5.15
CA ILE A 247 -5.84 -19.03 5.11
C ILE A 247 -5.75 -18.50 6.52
N TYR A 248 -5.02 -17.41 6.72
CA TYR A 248 -4.82 -16.77 8.01
C TYR A 248 -5.54 -15.42 8.07
N ASN A 249 -6.27 -15.17 9.16
CA ASN A 249 -6.86 -13.87 9.45
C ASN A 249 -6.06 -13.15 10.56
N PRO A 250 -5.23 -12.14 10.24
CA PRO A 250 -4.45 -11.39 11.22
C PRO A 250 -5.22 -10.27 11.93
N THR A 251 -6.56 -10.26 11.85
CA THR A 251 -7.41 -9.21 12.43
C THR A 251 -8.19 -9.72 13.64
N ASP A 252 -8.63 -8.79 14.49
CA ASP A 252 -9.48 -9.00 15.67
C ASP A 252 -10.94 -9.26 15.34
N GLN A 253 -11.32 -9.26 14.07
CA GLN A 253 -12.69 -9.46 13.64
C GLN A 253 -12.79 -10.66 12.71
N ARG A 254 -13.94 -11.35 12.78
CA ARG A 254 -14.33 -12.34 11.78
C ARG A 254 -14.41 -11.68 10.40
N ARG A 255 -13.91 -12.37 9.37
CA ARG A 255 -13.89 -11.86 7.99
C ARG A 255 -14.52 -12.84 7.01
N ILE A 256 -15.36 -12.29 6.13
CA ILE A 256 -15.85 -12.95 4.91
C ILE A 256 -15.16 -12.25 3.75
N GLN A 257 -14.32 -12.94 3.00
CA GLN A 257 -13.51 -12.33 1.94
C GLN A 257 -13.26 -13.31 0.80
N ILE A 258 -13.08 -12.80 -0.42
CA ILE A 258 -12.62 -13.62 -1.54
C ILE A 258 -11.10 -13.76 -1.51
N VAL A 259 -10.62 -15.01 -1.52
CA VAL A 259 -9.20 -15.34 -1.70
C VAL A 259 -8.98 -15.83 -3.12
N LYS A 260 -7.89 -15.33 -3.73
CA LYS A 260 -7.47 -15.70 -5.09
C LYS A 260 -6.24 -16.60 -5.05
N ILE A 261 -6.35 -17.75 -5.70
CA ILE A 261 -5.33 -18.81 -5.80
C ILE A 261 -5.03 -19.07 -7.28
N LEU A 262 -3.77 -19.28 -7.64
CA LEU A 262 -3.39 -19.58 -9.02
C LEU A 262 -3.27 -21.11 -9.19
N VAL A 263 -4.04 -21.69 -10.11
CA VAL A 263 -4.09 -23.15 -10.36
C VAL A 263 -3.78 -23.49 -11.82
N SER A 264 -3.27 -24.70 -12.08
CA SER A 264 -2.88 -25.14 -13.43
C SER A 264 -4.03 -25.56 -14.33
N THR A 265 -5.20 -25.85 -13.77
CA THR A 265 -6.40 -26.32 -14.47
C THR A 265 -7.66 -25.65 -13.94
N HIS A 266 -8.69 -25.54 -14.78
CA HIS A 266 -10.02 -25.04 -14.40
C HIS A 266 -10.92 -26.14 -13.83
N GLN A 267 -10.55 -27.41 -14.00
CA GLN A 267 -11.31 -28.56 -13.53
C GLN A 267 -11.02 -28.82 -12.05
N VAL A 268 -11.47 -27.92 -11.18
CA VAL A 268 -11.20 -28.00 -9.74
C VAL A 268 -12.45 -27.81 -8.93
N PHE A 269 -12.54 -28.49 -7.79
CA PHE A 269 -13.48 -28.19 -6.73
C PHE A 269 -12.74 -28.06 -5.40
N VAL A 270 -13.36 -27.40 -4.43
CA VAL A 270 -12.73 -27.08 -3.16
C VAL A 270 -13.57 -27.65 -2.03
N THR A 271 -12.92 -28.20 -1.01
CA THR A 271 -13.57 -28.65 0.22
C THR A 271 -13.04 -27.90 1.42
N SER A 272 -13.87 -27.74 2.45
CA SER A 272 -13.46 -27.33 3.80
C SER A 272 -14.10 -28.28 4.80
N ASN A 273 -13.35 -28.76 5.80
CA ASN A 273 -13.79 -29.83 6.70
C ASN A 273 -14.34 -31.06 5.95
N ASN A 274 -13.67 -31.47 4.87
CA ASN A 274 -14.06 -32.57 3.97
C ASN A 274 -15.43 -32.43 3.30
N GLN A 275 -16.03 -31.23 3.31
CA GLN A 275 -17.28 -30.94 2.61
C GLN A 275 -17.04 -29.97 1.44
N PRO A 276 -17.63 -30.21 0.26
CA PRO A 276 -17.54 -29.29 -0.88
C PRO A 276 -18.05 -27.90 -0.52
N ILE A 277 -17.42 -26.86 -1.06
CA ILE A 277 -17.93 -25.49 -0.98
C ILE A 277 -18.53 -25.09 -2.33
N ASP A 278 -19.71 -24.47 -2.30
CA ASP A 278 -20.36 -23.96 -3.50
C ASP A 278 -19.90 -22.53 -3.85
N SER A 279 -19.28 -21.84 -2.88
CA SER A 279 -18.82 -20.47 -3.03
C SER A 279 -17.43 -20.39 -3.63
N CYS A 280 -17.32 -20.78 -4.90
CA CYS A 280 -16.10 -20.64 -5.70
C CYS A 280 -16.38 -20.18 -7.14
N GLN A 281 -15.32 -19.72 -7.82
CA GLN A 281 -15.37 -19.23 -9.20
C GLN A 281 -13.98 -19.41 -9.85
N ILE A 282 -13.95 -19.66 -11.15
CA ILE A 282 -12.73 -19.69 -11.95
C ILE A 282 -12.70 -18.52 -12.93
N ASP A 283 -11.60 -17.77 -12.89
CA ASP A 283 -11.28 -16.67 -13.81
C ASP A 283 -10.09 -17.06 -14.71
N PRO A 284 -10.02 -16.52 -15.94
CA PRO A 284 -8.84 -16.65 -16.78
C PRO A 284 -7.65 -15.89 -16.18
N LYS A 285 -6.44 -16.43 -16.31
CA LYS A 285 -5.21 -15.65 -16.11
C LYS A 285 -4.78 -15.03 -17.43
N TRP A 286 -4.59 -13.72 -17.49
CA TRP A 286 -4.07 -13.04 -18.69
C TRP A 286 -2.55 -13.19 -18.84
N SER A 287 -2.06 -13.31 -20.08
CA SER A 287 -0.63 -13.53 -20.37
C SER A 287 0.27 -12.32 -20.07
N GLY A 288 -0.31 -11.12 -20.04
CA GLY A 288 0.38 -9.87 -19.73
C GLY A 288 -0.61 -8.75 -19.37
N ARG A 289 -0.08 -7.62 -18.87
CA ARG A 289 -0.92 -6.47 -18.44
C ARG A 289 -1.67 -5.78 -19.58
N LYS A 290 -1.06 -5.75 -20.77
CA LYS A 290 -1.66 -5.19 -21.99
C LYS A 290 -2.25 -6.26 -22.93
N SER A 291 -2.38 -7.49 -22.46
CA SER A 291 -2.72 -8.64 -23.32
C SER A 291 -4.19 -9.03 -23.18
N ASN A 292 -4.82 -9.33 -24.33
CA ASN A 292 -6.12 -9.98 -24.41
C ASN A 292 -6.02 -11.51 -24.45
N MET A 293 -4.82 -12.08 -24.54
CA MET A 293 -4.59 -13.52 -24.58
C MET A 293 -4.59 -14.11 -23.18
N MET A 294 -5.28 -15.24 -23.02
CA MET A 294 -5.23 -16.01 -21.78
C MET A 294 -3.91 -16.80 -21.72
N ALA A 295 -3.37 -16.94 -20.51
CA ALA A 295 -2.20 -17.75 -20.24
C ALA A 295 -2.57 -19.23 -20.30
N LYS A 296 -1.79 -20.02 -21.02
CA LYS A 296 -1.96 -21.48 -21.09
C LYS A 296 -1.71 -22.10 -19.71
N ASN A 297 -2.56 -23.06 -19.32
CA ASN A 297 -2.47 -23.84 -18.08
C ASN A 297 -2.36 -22.98 -16.81
N LYS A 298 -3.04 -21.82 -16.76
CA LYS A 298 -3.06 -20.92 -15.61
C LYS A 298 -4.46 -20.31 -15.46
N PHE A 299 -5.05 -20.51 -14.29
CA PHE A 299 -6.37 -20.01 -13.95
C PHE A 299 -6.35 -19.40 -12.56
N GLU A 300 -7.21 -18.41 -12.32
CA GLU A 300 -7.40 -17.80 -11.01
C GLU A 300 -8.63 -18.44 -10.36
N LEU A 301 -8.41 -19.30 -9.37
CA LEU A 301 -9.45 -19.85 -8.50
C LEU A 301 -9.77 -18.82 -7.41
N LEU A 302 -11.02 -18.38 -7.38
CA LEU A 302 -11.58 -17.50 -6.36
C LEU A 302 -12.43 -18.36 -5.42
N ILE A 303 -12.16 -18.28 -4.12
CA ILE A 303 -12.96 -18.92 -3.09
C ILE A 303 -13.44 -17.88 -2.09
N LEU A 304 -14.69 -18.00 -1.65
CA LEU A 304 -15.20 -17.21 -0.54
C LEU A 304 -14.77 -17.87 0.78
N VAL A 305 -13.93 -17.18 1.54
CA VAL A 305 -13.50 -17.64 2.86
C VAL A 305 -14.30 -16.94 3.94
N ASN A 306 -14.63 -17.67 4.99
CA ASN A 306 -15.27 -17.16 6.20
C ASN A 306 -14.45 -17.66 7.39
N ILE A 307 -13.74 -16.74 8.02
CA ILE A 307 -12.65 -17.03 8.95
C ILE A 307 -12.74 -16.14 10.20
N GLU A 308 -12.59 -16.74 11.38
CA GLU A 308 -12.67 -16.05 12.66
C GLU A 308 -11.44 -15.17 12.91
N ALA A 309 -11.54 -14.26 13.87
CA ALA A 309 -10.42 -13.42 14.30
C ALA A 309 -9.19 -14.27 14.68
N TYR A 310 -8.00 -13.82 14.29
CA TYR A 310 -6.70 -14.45 14.64
C TYR A 310 -6.58 -15.95 14.35
N SER A 311 -7.35 -16.48 13.40
CA SER A 311 -7.45 -17.92 13.16
C SER A 311 -6.83 -18.35 11.82
N LEU A 312 -6.46 -19.64 11.75
CA LEU A 312 -6.08 -20.35 10.53
C LEU A 312 -7.23 -21.25 10.11
N LYS A 313 -7.54 -21.27 8.80
CA LYS A 313 -8.57 -22.14 8.23
C LYS A 313 -8.06 -22.92 7.03
N GLU A 314 -8.32 -24.23 7.05
CA GLU A 314 -7.94 -25.16 5.99
C GLU A 314 -8.97 -25.20 4.86
N TYR A 315 -8.45 -25.24 3.64
CA TYR A 315 -9.18 -25.57 2.42
C TYR A 315 -8.37 -26.55 1.59
N THR A 316 -9.06 -27.47 0.93
CA THR A 316 -8.43 -28.50 0.12
C THR A 316 -8.91 -28.40 -1.31
N ILE A 317 -7.97 -28.27 -2.24
CA ILE A 317 -8.21 -28.15 -3.68
C ILE A 317 -8.03 -29.53 -4.31
N HIS A 318 -9.07 -29.97 -5.01
CA HIS A 318 -9.15 -31.27 -5.66
C HIS A 318 -9.28 -31.11 -7.17
N LEU A 319 -8.76 -32.08 -7.91
CA LEU A 319 -9.07 -32.21 -9.33
C LEU A 319 -10.49 -32.76 -9.49
N SER A 320 -11.30 -32.08 -10.31
CA SER A 320 -12.66 -32.49 -10.64
C SER A 320 -12.64 -33.51 -11.79
N THR A 321 -12.73 -34.79 -11.45
CA THR A 321 -12.90 -35.89 -12.41
C THR A 321 -14.35 -36.38 -12.49
N THR A 322 -15.06 -36.38 -11.36
CA THR A 322 -16.46 -36.84 -11.24
C THR A 322 -17.37 -35.81 -10.58
N GLN A 323 -16.84 -34.98 -9.69
CA GLN A 323 -17.57 -33.94 -8.98
C GLN A 323 -17.67 -32.66 -9.80
N GLN A 324 -18.72 -31.86 -9.61
CA GLN A 324 -18.88 -30.58 -10.30
C GLN A 324 -17.75 -29.59 -9.96
N SER A 325 -17.09 -29.07 -11.00
CA SER A 325 -16.07 -28.02 -10.88
C SER A 325 -16.67 -26.68 -10.46
N CYS A 326 -15.82 -25.81 -9.90
CA CYS A 326 -16.12 -24.41 -9.68
C CYS A 326 -16.57 -23.72 -10.99
N PRO A 327 -17.64 -22.89 -10.96
CA PRO A 327 -18.16 -22.24 -12.15
C PRO A 327 -17.13 -21.34 -12.86
N LEU A 328 -17.11 -21.43 -14.19
CA LEU A 328 -16.31 -20.55 -15.04
C LEU A 328 -17.02 -19.22 -15.26
N THR A 329 -16.24 -18.15 -15.37
CA THR A 329 -16.78 -16.84 -15.77
C THR A 329 -17.16 -16.78 -17.25
N THR A 330 -18.14 -15.93 -17.55
CA THR A 330 -18.40 -15.48 -18.92
C THR A 330 -17.61 -14.22 -19.20
N ILE A 331 -17.05 -14.10 -20.40
CA ILE A 331 -16.21 -12.97 -20.82
C ILE A 331 -16.88 -12.29 -22.00
N GLU A 332 -17.20 -11.02 -21.85
CA GLU A 332 -17.77 -10.18 -22.93
C GLU A 332 -16.71 -9.17 -23.40
N TYR A 333 -16.63 -8.94 -24.70
CA TYR A 333 -15.81 -7.89 -25.32
C TYR A 333 -16.71 -6.87 -26.03
N MET A 334 -16.33 -5.58 -25.96
CA MET A 334 -17.08 -4.51 -26.62
C MET A 334 -16.83 -4.42 -28.13
N ASN A 335 -15.70 -4.95 -28.63
CA ASN A 335 -15.38 -4.96 -30.05
C ASN A 335 -14.87 -6.34 -30.50
N GLU A 336 -15.25 -6.77 -31.70
CA GLU A 336 -14.83 -8.06 -32.27
C GLU A 336 -13.31 -8.18 -32.38
N LYS A 337 -12.62 -7.08 -32.74
CA LYS A 337 -11.16 -7.02 -32.88
C LYS A 337 -10.41 -7.36 -31.58
N ASP A 338 -11.06 -7.17 -30.42
CA ASP A 338 -10.45 -7.37 -29.11
C ASP A 338 -10.54 -8.83 -28.65
N LYS A 339 -11.35 -9.65 -29.35
CA LYS A 339 -11.49 -11.07 -29.08
C LYS A 339 -10.17 -11.80 -29.35
N PRO A 340 -9.73 -12.69 -28.45
CA PRO A 340 -8.52 -13.47 -28.68
C PRO A 340 -8.67 -14.40 -29.90
N MET A 341 -7.67 -14.39 -30.80
CA MET A 341 -7.67 -15.15 -32.06
C MET A 341 -7.66 -16.66 -31.85
N GLU A 342 -6.98 -17.14 -30.81
CA GLU A 342 -7.05 -18.53 -30.37
C GLU A 342 -8.01 -18.62 -29.17
N SER A 343 -9.06 -19.43 -29.29
CA SER A 343 -9.91 -19.80 -28.16
C SER A 343 -9.13 -20.74 -27.23
N SER A 344 -8.20 -20.22 -26.45
CA SER A 344 -7.54 -21.00 -25.40
C SER A 344 -8.49 -21.17 -24.22
N GLY A 345 -9.48 -22.04 -24.34
CA GLY A 345 -10.08 -22.69 -23.17
C GLY A 345 -11.58 -22.49 -22.94
N SER A 346 -12.04 -23.28 -21.97
CA SER A 346 -13.40 -23.62 -21.56
C SER A 346 -14.33 -22.45 -21.18
N PHE A 347 -13.90 -21.20 -21.33
CA PHE A 347 -14.70 -20.03 -20.97
C PHE A 347 -15.67 -19.66 -22.09
N LYS A 348 -16.87 -19.24 -21.69
CA LYS A 348 -17.85 -18.67 -22.62
C LYS A 348 -17.40 -17.25 -23.01
N ILE A 349 -17.18 -17.02 -24.31
CA ILE A 349 -16.77 -15.73 -24.87
C ILE A 349 -17.91 -15.14 -25.70
N GLU A 350 -18.27 -13.89 -25.43
CA GLU A 350 -19.36 -13.17 -26.09
C GLU A 350 -18.89 -11.80 -26.57
N ILE A 351 -19.64 -11.25 -27.53
CA ILE A 351 -19.46 -9.91 -28.06
C ILE A 351 -20.71 -9.12 -27.72
N THR A 352 -20.53 -7.89 -27.26
CA THR A 352 -21.63 -7.05 -26.78
C THR A 352 -21.53 -5.65 -27.38
N ASP A 353 -22.65 -5.15 -27.90
CA ASP A 353 -22.79 -3.82 -28.50
C ASP A 353 -23.54 -2.85 -27.56
N LYS A 354 -23.73 -3.25 -26.30
CA LYS A 354 -24.45 -2.48 -25.29
C LYS A 354 -23.82 -1.09 -25.13
N LYS A 355 -24.64 -0.05 -25.38
CA LYS A 355 -24.23 1.35 -25.14
C LYS A 355 -23.87 1.62 -23.68
N LEU A 356 -24.52 0.91 -22.76
CA LEU A 356 -24.30 1.00 -21.32
C LEU A 356 -24.10 -0.40 -20.73
N ILE A 357 -22.94 -0.62 -20.14
CA ILE A 357 -22.60 -1.84 -19.41
C ILE A 357 -23.15 -1.68 -17.99
N LYS A 358 -23.78 -2.72 -17.45
CA LYS A 358 -24.19 -2.78 -16.05
C LYS A 358 -23.55 -3.96 -15.33
N LEU A 359 -22.99 -3.68 -14.15
CA LEU A 359 -22.66 -4.68 -13.13
C LEU A 359 -23.58 -4.45 -11.93
N SER A 360 -23.99 -5.53 -11.27
CA SER A 360 -24.80 -5.44 -10.05
C SER A 360 -24.51 -6.61 -9.12
N ASN A 361 -24.67 -6.36 -7.84
CA ASN A 361 -24.78 -7.38 -6.80
C ASN A 361 -26.07 -7.14 -6.00
N ARG A 362 -26.14 -7.63 -4.75
CA ARG A 362 -27.30 -7.45 -3.87
C ARG A 362 -27.54 -6.02 -3.37
N PHE A 363 -26.52 -5.15 -3.35
CA PHE A 363 -26.61 -3.79 -2.77
C PHE A 363 -26.37 -2.70 -3.80
N LEU A 364 -25.52 -2.93 -4.79
CA LEU A 364 -25.05 -1.93 -5.73
C LEU A 364 -25.34 -2.32 -7.17
N SER A 365 -25.68 -1.32 -8.00
CA SER A 365 -25.57 -1.39 -9.45
C SER A 365 -24.68 -0.27 -9.97
N ALA A 366 -23.61 -0.65 -10.68
CA ALA A 366 -22.70 0.26 -11.34
C ALA A 366 -22.94 0.24 -12.85
N SER A 367 -23.00 1.43 -13.46
CA SER A 367 -23.16 1.58 -14.91
C SER A 367 -21.92 2.21 -15.54
N PHE A 368 -21.53 1.72 -16.71
CA PHE A 368 -20.33 2.13 -17.43
C PHE A 368 -20.67 2.41 -18.89
N SER A 369 -19.99 3.37 -19.53
CA SER A 369 -20.12 3.57 -20.97
C SER A 369 -19.49 2.42 -21.75
N LYS A 370 -19.76 2.35 -23.07
CA LYS A 370 -19.10 1.41 -23.98
C LYS A 370 -17.57 1.41 -23.87
N THR A 371 -16.96 2.56 -23.58
CA THR A 371 -15.51 2.71 -23.37
C THR A 371 -15.04 2.32 -21.95
N GLY A 372 -15.92 1.74 -21.13
CA GLY A 372 -15.63 1.26 -19.77
C GLY A 372 -15.65 2.32 -18.68
N GLY A 373 -15.72 3.62 -19.01
CA GLY A 373 -15.79 4.69 -18.01
C GLY A 373 -17.03 4.60 -17.12
N LEU A 374 -16.85 4.65 -15.80
CA LEU A 374 -17.93 4.67 -14.81
C LEU A 374 -18.85 5.89 -15.04
N ARG A 375 -20.17 5.68 -14.96
CA ARG A 375 -21.21 6.70 -15.19
C ARG A 375 -22.14 6.91 -14.01
N SER A 376 -22.50 5.85 -13.31
CA SER A 376 -23.34 5.97 -12.11
C SER A 376 -23.19 4.78 -11.19
N VAL A 377 -23.48 5.00 -9.92
CA VAL A 377 -23.64 3.95 -8.90
C VAL A 377 -25.01 4.13 -8.25
N GLN A 378 -25.76 3.04 -8.11
CA GLN A 378 -27.07 3.01 -7.48
C GLN A 378 -27.06 2.04 -6.30
N HIS A 379 -27.55 2.49 -5.14
CA HIS A 379 -27.83 1.62 -4.01
C HIS A 379 -29.21 0.97 -4.20
N LEU A 380 -29.23 -0.32 -4.51
CA LEU A 380 -30.43 -1.06 -4.91
C LEU A 380 -31.50 -1.18 -3.82
N GLN A 381 -31.15 -1.07 -2.55
CA GLN A 381 -32.12 -1.15 -1.45
C GLN A 381 -32.71 0.20 -1.03
N HIS A 382 -32.02 1.30 -1.32
CA HIS A 382 -32.46 2.65 -0.95
C HIS A 382 -32.93 3.45 -2.18
N ASP A 383 -32.79 2.86 -3.37
CA ASP A 383 -33.04 3.48 -4.69
C ASP A 383 -32.29 4.82 -4.92
N GLU A 384 -31.20 5.04 -4.18
CA GLU A 384 -30.37 6.22 -4.32
C GLU A 384 -29.37 6.01 -5.46
N LYS A 385 -29.37 6.93 -6.43
CA LYS A 385 -28.48 6.88 -7.58
C LYS A 385 -27.63 8.13 -7.66
N VAL A 386 -26.31 7.95 -7.69
CA VAL A 386 -25.33 9.01 -7.87
C VAL A 386 -24.72 8.91 -9.26
N SER A 387 -24.73 10.03 -10.00
CA SER A 387 -23.93 10.18 -11.22
C SER A 387 -22.46 10.36 -10.83
N VAL A 388 -21.59 9.48 -11.31
CA VAL A 388 -20.15 9.50 -11.03
C VAL A 388 -19.41 9.26 -12.33
N ARG A 389 -18.51 10.16 -12.69
CA ARG A 389 -17.63 10.02 -13.86
C ARG A 389 -16.19 9.86 -13.37
N LEU A 390 -15.53 8.77 -13.74
CA LEU A 390 -14.09 8.59 -13.52
C LEU A 390 -13.31 8.98 -14.78
N ASN A 391 -12.43 9.96 -14.66
CA ASN A 391 -11.58 10.44 -15.75
C ASN A 391 -10.10 10.27 -15.40
N PRO A 392 -9.35 9.51 -16.20
CA PRO A 392 -7.91 9.59 -16.25
C PRO A 392 -7.53 10.97 -16.78
N ILE A 393 -6.64 11.64 -16.06
CA ILE A 393 -6.11 12.96 -16.37
C ILE A 393 -4.60 12.94 -16.32
N ARG A 394 -3.97 13.92 -16.97
CA ARG A 394 -2.53 14.16 -16.89
C ARG A 394 -2.22 15.62 -16.57
N TYR A 395 -1.11 15.82 -15.89
CA TYR A 395 -0.40 17.10 -15.81
C TYR A 395 0.94 16.97 -16.54
N GLY A 396 1.40 18.04 -17.18
CA GLY A 396 2.79 18.19 -17.59
C GLY A 396 3.61 18.86 -16.49
N THR A 397 4.83 19.24 -16.81
CA THR A 397 5.73 20.00 -15.93
C THR A 397 6.01 21.37 -16.53
N SER A 398 6.09 22.40 -15.69
CA SER A 398 6.53 23.71 -16.15
C SER A 398 7.94 23.65 -16.76
N THR A 399 8.14 24.36 -17.88
CA THR A 399 9.40 24.41 -18.64
C THR A 399 10.33 25.55 -18.22
N ASN A 400 9.93 26.35 -17.23
CA ASN A 400 10.74 27.44 -16.70
C ASN A 400 11.91 26.88 -15.87
N ALA A 401 13.11 27.42 -16.11
CA ALA A 401 14.29 27.08 -15.31
C ALA A 401 14.03 27.38 -13.82
N ASP A 402 14.47 26.48 -12.94
CA ASP A 402 14.23 26.49 -11.49
C ASP A 402 12.75 26.41 -11.04
N HIS A 403 11.81 26.16 -11.96
CA HIS A 403 10.37 26.03 -11.69
C HIS A 403 9.79 24.81 -12.42
N ASN A 404 10.40 23.65 -12.25
CA ASN A 404 9.92 22.39 -12.81
C ASN A 404 9.56 21.39 -11.70
N SER A 405 8.58 20.51 -11.97
CA SER A 405 8.27 19.38 -11.09
C SER A 405 9.49 18.48 -10.89
N GLY A 406 9.52 17.79 -9.76
CA GLY A 406 10.57 16.83 -9.42
C GLY A 406 10.11 15.84 -8.36
N ALA A 407 11.06 15.24 -7.64
CA ALA A 407 10.72 14.31 -6.57
C ALA A 407 10.02 14.98 -5.37
N TYR A 408 10.29 16.26 -5.12
CA TYR A 408 9.67 17.02 -4.03
C TYR A 408 8.49 17.86 -4.52
N LEU A 409 8.73 18.64 -5.57
CA LEU A 409 7.83 19.68 -6.05
C LEU A 409 6.83 19.14 -7.08
N PHE A 410 5.58 19.59 -6.99
CA PHE A 410 4.58 19.44 -8.03
C PHE A 410 4.25 20.82 -8.60
N LEU A 411 4.80 21.12 -9.78
CA LEU A 411 4.68 22.39 -10.50
C LEU A 411 4.11 22.11 -11.90
N PRO A 412 2.80 21.88 -12.01
CA PRO A 412 2.17 21.53 -13.28
C PRO A 412 2.25 22.68 -14.29
N ASP A 413 2.24 22.35 -15.59
CA ASP A 413 2.23 23.31 -16.71
C ASP A 413 0.86 23.98 -16.95
N GLY A 414 -0.12 23.72 -16.08
CA GLY A 414 -1.46 24.28 -16.12
C GLY A 414 -2.50 23.31 -15.57
N GLU A 415 -3.76 23.53 -15.97
CA GLU A 415 -4.87 22.66 -15.61
C GLU A 415 -4.71 21.24 -16.17
N ALA A 416 -5.20 20.25 -15.42
CA ALA A 416 -5.13 18.86 -15.85
C ALA A 416 -5.87 18.61 -17.17
N GLN A 417 -5.24 17.87 -18.07
CA GLN A 417 -5.82 17.48 -19.35
C GLN A 417 -6.48 16.11 -19.25
N ASP A 418 -7.73 15.99 -19.74
CA ASP A 418 -8.42 14.71 -19.84
C ASP A 418 -7.69 13.77 -20.81
N ILE A 419 -7.53 12.50 -20.41
CA ILE A 419 -7.11 11.43 -21.31
C ILE A 419 -8.38 10.71 -21.78
N PRO A 420 -8.82 10.91 -23.03
CA PRO A 420 -10.09 10.37 -23.50
C PRO A 420 -10.04 8.85 -23.60
N MET A 421 -11.03 8.17 -23.03
CA MET A 421 -11.28 6.75 -23.30
C MET A 421 -12.01 6.62 -24.65
N GLY A 422 -11.47 5.81 -25.57
CA GLY A 422 -11.97 5.69 -26.94
C GLY A 422 -12.28 4.26 -27.38
N ASP A 423 -12.84 4.11 -28.58
CA ASP A 423 -13.12 2.80 -29.20
C ASP A 423 -11.83 2.01 -29.55
N HIS A 424 -10.66 2.65 -29.45
CA HIS A 424 -9.37 1.98 -29.61
C HIS A 424 -8.93 1.24 -28.35
N ASP A 425 -9.49 1.57 -27.18
CA ASP A 425 -9.20 0.89 -25.93
C ASP A 425 -9.89 -0.47 -25.86
N LEU A 426 -9.20 -1.44 -25.29
CA LEU A 426 -9.80 -2.73 -25.03
C LEU A 426 -10.66 -2.64 -23.77
N VAL A 427 -11.95 -2.93 -23.93
CA VAL A 427 -12.92 -3.04 -22.83
C VAL A 427 -13.41 -4.48 -22.73
N ARG A 428 -13.16 -5.09 -21.59
CA ARG A 428 -13.53 -6.48 -21.28
C ARG A 428 -14.38 -6.54 -20.04
N ILE A 429 -15.48 -7.30 -20.10
CA ILE A 429 -16.35 -7.56 -18.97
C ILE A 429 -16.22 -9.03 -18.58
N GLN A 430 -16.06 -9.32 -17.30
CA GLN A 430 -16.15 -10.67 -16.77
C GLN A 430 -17.37 -10.76 -15.86
N ARG A 431 -18.19 -11.80 -16.05
CA ARG A 431 -19.35 -12.10 -15.22
C ARG A 431 -19.20 -13.45 -14.56
N GLY A 432 -19.28 -13.46 -13.25
CA GLY A 432 -19.16 -14.67 -12.43
C GLY A 432 -20.05 -14.62 -11.19
N PRO A 433 -20.28 -15.78 -10.55
CA PRO A 433 -21.17 -15.89 -9.40
C PRO A 433 -20.67 -15.13 -8.16
N LEU A 434 -19.35 -15.03 -7.96
CA LEU A 434 -18.73 -14.34 -6.83
C LEU A 434 -18.20 -12.95 -7.21
N VAL A 435 -17.66 -12.81 -8.42
CA VAL A 435 -17.03 -11.58 -8.89
C VAL A 435 -17.42 -11.30 -10.32
N SER A 436 -17.85 -10.05 -10.54
CA SER A 436 -17.96 -9.47 -11.87
C SER A 436 -17.05 -8.24 -11.97
N ARG A 437 -16.46 -7.99 -13.15
CA ARG A 437 -15.59 -6.84 -13.35
C ARG A 437 -15.65 -6.25 -14.76
N VAL A 438 -15.37 -4.95 -14.85
CA VAL A 438 -15.10 -4.23 -16.09
C VAL A 438 -13.64 -3.84 -16.08
N GLU A 439 -12.92 -4.16 -17.15
CA GLU A 439 -11.50 -3.86 -17.33
C GLU A 439 -11.31 -3.01 -18.58
N ILE A 440 -10.46 -1.99 -18.46
CA ILE A 440 -10.05 -1.09 -19.54
C ILE A 440 -8.53 -1.20 -19.66
N LEU A 441 -8.05 -1.53 -20.84
CA LEU A 441 -6.62 -1.55 -21.15
C LEU A 441 -6.33 -0.42 -22.15
N HIS A 442 -5.75 0.66 -21.63
CA HIS A 442 -5.28 1.81 -22.37
C HIS A 442 -3.75 1.75 -22.51
N GLU A 443 -3.18 2.48 -23.47
CA GLU A 443 -1.73 2.48 -23.70
C GLU A 443 -0.92 2.95 -22.48
N MET A 444 -1.42 3.97 -21.77
CA MET A 444 -0.80 4.59 -20.59
C MET A 444 -1.22 3.98 -19.25
N TYR A 445 -2.38 3.31 -19.18
CA TYR A 445 -2.93 2.81 -17.92
C TYR A 445 -3.83 1.57 -18.11
N GLY A 446 -4.10 0.86 -17.03
CA GLY A 446 -5.16 -0.14 -16.93
C GLY A 446 -6.08 0.19 -15.78
N LEU A 447 -7.39 0.08 -15.99
CA LEU A 447 -8.41 0.24 -14.95
C LEU A 447 -9.22 -1.05 -14.81
N GLN A 448 -9.57 -1.38 -13.57
CA GLN A 448 -10.42 -2.51 -13.25
C GLN A 448 -11.44 -2.08 -12.19
N TYR A 449 -12.73 -2.27 -12.49
CA TYR A 449 -13.82 -2.09 -11.53
C TYR A 449 -14.38 -3.45 -11.17
N LYS A 450 -14.33 -3.80 -9.89
CA LYS A 450 -14.77 -5.11 -9.39
C LYS A 450 -15.96 -4.94 -8.45
N LEU A 451 -17.03 -5.67 -8.72
CA LEU A 451 -18.14 -5.89 -7.78
C LEU A 451 -18.12 -7.34 -7.32
N THR A 452 -18.37 -7.55 -6.04
CA THR A 452 -18.43 -8.87 -5.41
C THR A 452 -19.87 -9.24 -5.07
N ASN A 453 -20.11 -10.54 -4.93
CA ASN A 453 -21.35 -11.12 -4.43
C ASN A 453 -21.00 -12.18 -3.38
N THR A 454 -20.77 -11.71 -2.16
CA THR A 454 -20.12 -12.46 -1.08
C THR A 454 -20.99 -12.58 0.16
N ASN A 455 -22.09 -11.83 0.23
CA ASN A 455 -22.86 -11.59 1.44
C ASN A 455 -22.01 -10.98 2.58
N GLY A 456 -20.87 -10.38 2.26
CA GLY A 456 -19.99 -9.67 3.19
C GLY A 456 -20.01 -8.15 2.97
N SER A 457 -19.16 -7.45 3.71
CA SER A 457 -18.99 -6.00 3.60
C SER A 457 -18.52 -5.54 2.22
N ASP A 458 -17.79 -6.39 1.49
CA ASP A 458 -17.24 -6.08 0.18
C ASP A 458 -18.34 -5.83 -0.87
N ASP A 459 -19.57 -6.30 -0.63
CA ASP A 459 -20.69 -6.08 -1.53
C ASP A 459 -21.23 -4.64 -1.51
N TYR A 460 -20.82 -3.82 -0.52
CA TYR A 460 -21.17 -2.39 -0.42
C TYR A 460 -20.19 -1.46 -1.14
N VAL A 461 -19.15 -2.00 -1.79
CA VAL A 461 -18.12 -1.19 -2.43
C VAL A 461 -17.86 -1.63 -3.87
N ILE A 462 -17.33 -0.71 -4.66
CA ILE A 462 -16.72 -1.00 -5.96
C ILE A 462 -15.21 -0.93 -5.74
N GLU A 463 -14.51 -2.05 -5.88
CA GLU A 463 -13.05 -2.03 -5.81
C GLU A 463 -12.48 -1.55 -7.15
N LEU A 464 -11.73 -0.44 -7.11
CA LEU A 464 -11.01 0.12 -8.24
C LEU A 464 -9.55 -0.32 -8.19
N GLY A 465 -9.10 -1.05 -9.20
CA GLY A 465 -7.70 -1.31 -9.48
C GLY A 465 -7.19 -0.39 -10.59
N ALA A 466 -6.02 0.21 -10.38
CA ALA A 466 -5.34 1.02 -11.38
C ALA A 466 -3.88 0.54 -11.55
N THR A 467 -3.43 0.43 -12.80
CA THR A 467 -2.03 0.12 -13.13
C THR A 467 -1.51 1.14 -14.12
N THR A 468 -0.30 1.64 -13.90
CA THR A 468 0.36 2.52 -14.87
C THR A 468 1.19 1.71 -15.86
N HIS A 469 1.22 2.19 -17.09
CA HIS A 469 1.99 1.64 -18.21
C HIS A 469 2.96 2.67 -18.81
N LEU A 470 3.28 3.71 -18.03
CA LEU A 470 4.18 4.78 -18.44
C LEU A 470 5.58 4.26 -18.74
N ASN A 471 6.18 4.78 -19.79
CA ASN A 471 7.61 4.68 -20.05
C ASN A 471 8.32 5.81 -19.31
N MET A 472 9.58 5.59 -18.89
CA MET A 472 10.34 6.51 -18.01
C MET A 472 10.77 7.86 -18.66
N ASN A 473 10.35 8.16 -19.89
CA ASN A 473 10.85 9.31 -20.67
C ASN A 473 9.80 10.40 -20.94
N ASN A 474 8.73 10.45 -20.14
CA ASN A 474 7.69 11.45 -20.33
C ASN A 474 7.54 12.29 -19.06
N ASP A 475 7.59 13.62 -19.19
CA ASP A 475 7.30 14.57 -18.12
C ASP A 475 5.78 14.67 -17.88
N ILE A 476 5.20 13.59 -17.36
CA ILE A 476 3.77 13.47 -17.12
C ILE A 476 3.47 12.89 -15.75
N GLU A 477 2.48 13.47 -15.09
CA GLU A 477 1.89 12.94 -13.86
C GLU A 477 0.45 12.49 -14.15
N LEU A 478 0.16 11.22 -13.88
CA LEU A 478 -1.17 10.65 -14.08
C LEU A 478 -2.00 10.72 -12.80
N ALA A 479 -3.26 11.12 -12.92
CA ALA A 479 -4.23 11.08 -11.84
C ALA A 479 -5.58 10.53 -12.30
N LEU A 480 -6.39 10.12 -11.33
CA LEU A 480 -7.78 9.70 -11.55
C LEU A 480 -8.70 10.72 -10.87
N ARG A 481 -9.53 11.39 -11.66
CA ARG A 481 -10.49 12.40 -11.20
C ARG A 481 -11.88 11.78 -11.13
N PHE A 482 -12.53 11.91 -9.98
CA PHE A 482 -13.94 11.56 -9.80
C PHE A 482 -14.77 12.84 -9.88
N THR A 483 -15.69 12.92 -10.84
CA THR A 483 -16.69 14.00 -10.93
C THR A 483 -18.04 13.47 -10.51
N THR A 484 -18.69 14.13 -9.55
CA THR A 484 -20.00 13.70 -9.02
C THR A 484 -20.99 14.87 -8.96
N GLY A 485 -22.26 14.58 -8.68
CA GLY A 485 -23.27 15.60 -8.37
C GLY A 485 -23.31 16.03 -6.89
N ILE A 486 -22.36 15.58 -6.07
CA ILE A 486 -22.31 15.89 -4.64
C ILE A 486 -21.92 17.37 -4.47
N LYS A 487 -22.71 18.11 -3.71
CA LYS A 487 -22.45 19.53 -3.41
C LYS A 487 -21.55 19.63 -2.18
N HIS A 488 -20.24 19.69 -2.40
CA HIS A 488 -19.24 19.83 -1.33
C HIS A 488 -18.57 21.22 -1.29
N GLY A 489 -18.83 22.11 -2.25
CA GLY A 489 -18.14 23.41 -2.33
C GLY A 489 -16.63 23.20 -2.40
N ASP A 490 -15.89 23.91 -1.55
CA ASP A 490 -14.43 23.80 -1.43
C ASP A 490 -13.99 22.83 -0.31
N GLU A 491 -14.93 22.16 0.35
CA GLU A 491 -14.65 21.26 1.46
C GLU A 491 -14.34 19.84 0.98
N PHE A 492 -13.25 19.25 1.50
CA PHE A 492 -12.93 17.84 1.31
C PHE A 492 -12.22 17.24 2.52
N PHE A 493 -12.19 15.92 2.61
CA PHE A 493 -11.53 15.21 3.71
C PHE A 493 -10.38 14.34 3.21
N THR A 494 -9.25 14.41 3.91
CA THR A 494 -8.11 13.50 3.75
C THR A 494 -7.78 12.86 5.09
N ASP A 495 -7.14 11.69 5.07
CA ASP A 495 -6.60 11.11 6.29
C ASP A 495 -5.21 11.67 6.62
N LEU A 496 -4.87 11.63 7.90
CA LEU A 496 -3.49 11.81 8.37
C LEU A 496 -3.00 10.46 8.89
N ASN A 497 -2.03 9.90 8.17
CA ASN A 497 -1.31 8.68 8.52
C ASN A 497 -2.20 7.43 8.70
N GLY A 498 -3.40 7.40 8.10
CA GLY A 498 -4.39 6.34 8.31
C GLY A 498 -5.01 6.32 9.71
N PHE A 499 -4.79 7.36 10.53
CA PHE A 499 -5.23 7.41 11.92
C PHE A 499 -6.49 8.25 12.13
N GLN A 500 -6.55 9.43 11.52
CA GLN A 500 -7.67 10.37 11.66
C GLN A 500 -8.05 11.02 10.33
N LYS A 501 -9.29 11.49 10.21
CA LYS A 501 -9.77 12.27 9.05
C LYS A 501 -9.77 13.76 9.39
N ARG A 502 -9.33 14.58 8.45
CA ARG A 502 -9.27 16.04 8.58
C ARG A 502 -10.11 16.71 7.51
N LEU A 503 -10.89 17.72 7.89
CA LEU A 503 -11.51 18.67 6.97
C LEU A 503 -10.43 19.61 6.42
N SER A 504 -10.28 19.62 5.11
CA SER A 504 -9.46 20.57 4.36
C SER A 504 -10.38 21.60 3.71
N ASN A 505 -10.01 22.88 3.85
CA ASN A 505 -10.68 24.04 3.26
C ASN A 505 -9.76 24.70 2.26
#